data_AF-A0A9Q1CFL6-F1
#
_entry.id   AF-A0A9Q1CFL6-F1
#
_cell.length_a   1.000
_cell.length_b   1.000
_cell.length_c   1.000
_cell.angle_alpha   90.00
_cell.angle_beta   90.00
_cell.angle_gamma   90.00
#
_symmetry.space_group_name_H-M   'P 1'
#
loop_
_entity.id
_entity.type
_entity.pdbx_description
1 polymer ?
#
loop_
_entity_poly.entity_id
_entity_poly.type
_entity_poly.pdbx_seq_one_letter_code
_entity_poly.pdbx_strand_id
1 'polypeptide(L)'
;MAGDEKTKRGDYGAVKRSKKGGYGSTKQRKEGREHADMNSPVMQAFSIYQKELDSKHDKYERIVKLSRDITIESKRIIFLLHRITGDSNKSEVILEASDKLVNIQVNLLSRIAEELVSEDICCYRNAFTAGLQEYVEAVAFFVYMQRGELVTKQELMKEFMKLRKLKDKNLPGEDKTVPLPKEVKSSENLEGSSSTQETAVIDVSEETKEEESSLALDVPPTEFILGLADFTGELMRLCVNSIGNGDFELPFEVVDFLRQIFDGFQLIGNQSGRELNRKVRVLRQSLRKVENVCYTLQVRGSEIPQHMLLDMIRSTQREGEEGIVNTE
;
A
#
# COMPACT_ATOMS: atom_id res chain seq x y z
N MET A 1 -20.42 6.58 78.43
CA MET A 1 -19.17 5.92 78.86
C MET A 1 -18.64 5.19 77.63
N ALA A 2 -17.78 5.80 76.81
CA ALA A 2 -16.32 5.94 76.98
C ALA A 2 -15.61 4.56 76.96
N GLY A 3 -14.60 4.25 76.14
CA GLY A 3 -13.84 4.94 75.07
C GLY A 3 -13.50 3.91 73.96
N ASP A 4 -13.20 4.27 72.71
CA ASP A 4 -12.12 5.11 72.16
C ASP A 4 -10.75 4.39 72.13
N GLU A 5 -10.48 3.66 71.03
CA GLU A 5 -9.11 3.42 70.55
C GLU A 5 -9.12 3.30 69.01
N LYS A 6 -8.66 4.38 68.36
CA LYS A 6 -8.53 4.52 66.91
C LYS A 6 -7.17 4.02 66.45
N THR A 7 -7.13 3.01 65.60
CA THR A 7 -5.93 2.60 64.85
C THR A 7 -5.87 3.34 63.51
N LYS A 8 -4.89 4.23 63.37
CA LYS A 8 -4.54 4.99 62.15
C LYS A 8 -3.76 4.10 61.17
N ARG A 9 -4.05 4.22 59.87
CA ARG A 9 -3.21 4.02 58.66
C ARG A 9 -4.15 3.97 57.46
N GLY A 10 -4.04 4.73 56.37
CA GLY A 10 -3.17 5.81 55.92
C GLY A 10 -3.80 6.25 54.59
N ASP A 11 -4.38 7.45 54.59
CA ASP A 11 -5.14 8.05 53.49
C ASP A 11 -4.17 8.65 52.47
N TYR A 12 -4.01 8.02 51.30
CA TYR A 12 -3.23 8.58 50.19
C TYR A 12 -4.12 9.47 49.34
N GLY A 13 -4.33 10.69 49.84
CA GLY A 13 -5.01 11.77 49.14
C GLY A 13 -4.31 12.19 47.85
N ALA A 14 -5.12 12.50 46.84
CA ALA A 14 -4.74 13.01 45.54
C ALA A 14 -3.89 14.30 45.66
N VAL A 15 -2.61 14.19 45.34
CA VAL A 15 -1.69 15.32 45.28
C VAL A 15 -1.86 16.05 43.94
N LYS A 16 -2.63 17.14 43.95
CA LYS A 16 -2.57 18.19 42.91
C LYS A 16 -1.17 18.81 42.92
N ARG A 17 -0.32 18.41 41.98
CA ARG A 17 1.01 19.01 41.78
C ARG A 17 0.86 20.38 41.11
N SER A 18 0.78 21.42 41.95
CA SER A 18 1.06 22.81 41.59
C SER A 18 2.52 22.92 41.11
N LYS A 19 2.75 23.17 39.82
CA LYS A 19 4.07 23.55 39.29
C LYS A 19 4.35 25.03 39.62
N LYS A 20 4.68 25.31 40.88
CA LYS A 20 5.48 26.47 41.28
C LYS A 20 6.85 25.95 41.70
N GLY A 21 7.80 26.02 40.77
CA GLY A 21 9.20 25.68 40.98
C GLY A 21 10.02 26.52 40.01
N GLY A 22 10.37 27.72 40.45
CA GLY A 22 11.27 28.62 39.74
C GLY A 22 12.63 27.95 39.61
N TYR A 23 12.96 27.55 38.39
CA TYR A 23 14.34 27.33 38.00
C TYR A 23 14.98 28.69 37.73
N GLY A 24 16.15 28.87 38.33
CA GLY A 24 16.86 30.13 38.42
C GLY A 24 16.94 30.87 37.09
N SER A 25 16.76 32.18 37.19
CA SER A 25 17.24 33.15 36.22
C SER A 25 18.66 32.78 35.78
N THR A 26 18.80 32.35 34.53
CA THR A 26 20.08 32.22 33.84
C THR A 26 20.66 33.62 33.70
N LYS A 27 21.27 34.10 34.78
CA LYS A 27 22.13 35.28 34.80
C LYS A 27 23.25 35.03 33.79
N GLN A 28 23.19 35.79 32.70
CA GLN A 28 24.29 36.14 31.79
C GLN A 28 25.36 35.06 31.59
N ARG A 29 25.24 34.34 30.48
CA ARG A 29 26.43 34.07 29.65
C ARG A 29 26.26 34.82 28.33
N LYS A 30 26.34 36.15 28.44
CA LYS A 30 26.51 37.07 27.31
C LYS A 30 28.02 37.32 27.18
N GLU A 31 28.78 36.23 27.07
CA GLU A 31 30.17 36.25 26.63
C GLU A 31 30.13 36.08 25.12
N GLY A 32 30.87 36.94 24.41
CA GLY A 32 30.63 37.31 23.01
C GLY A 32 30.20 36.16 22.09
N ARG A 33 29.09 36.38 21.38
CA ARG A 33 29.01 35.86 20.01
C ARG A 33 30.08 36.62 19.25
N GLU A 34 31.32 36.12 19.29
CA GLU A 34 32.27 36.41 18.22
C GLU A 34 31.50 36.14 16.92
N HIS A 35 31.44 37.17 16.08
CA HIS A 35 30.78 37.06 14.79
C HIS A 35 31.53 35.96 14.05
N ALA A 36 30.93 34.77 13.95
CA ALA A 36 31.57 33.65 13.28
C ALA A 36 31.96 34.12 11.88
N ASP A 37 33.26 34.07 11.58
CA ASP A 37 33.76 34.48 10.29
C ASP A 37 33.13 33.56 9.24
N MET A 38 32.25 34.13 8.41
CA MET A 38 31.53 33.40 7.37
C MET A 38 32.48 32.86 6.29
N ASN A 39 33.70 33.40 6.21
CA ASN A 39 34.77 32.90 5.36
C ASN A 39 35.66 31.86 6.04
N SER A 40 35.41 31.49 7.30
CA SER A 40 36.11 30.38 7.94
C SER A 40 35.90 29.08 7.15
N PRO A 41 36.94 28.25 6.93
CA PRO A 41 36.80 26.95 6.28
C PRO A 41 35.72 26.07 6.92
N VAL A 42 35.51 26.20 8.24
CA VAL A 42 34.45 25.49 8.96
C VAL A 42 33.07 26.01 8.56
N MET A 43 32.85 27.33 8.54
CA MET A 43 31.57 27.92 8.15
C MET A 43 31.22 27.64 6.69
N GLN A 44 32.22 27.64 5.80
CA GLN A 44 32.04 27.25 4.40
C GLN A 44 31.66 25.77 4.27
N ALA A 45 32.29 24.87 5.03
CA ALA A 45 31.92 23.46 5.06
C ALA A 45 30.47 23.26 5.55
N PHE A 46 30.06 23.94 6.63
CA PHE A 46 28.66 23.89 7.10
C PHE A 46 27.67 24.46 6.09
N SER A 47 28.06 25.46 5.28
CA SER A 47 27.20 25.96 4.20
C SER A 47 26.99 24.91 3.09
N ILE A 48 28.01 24.10 2.78
CA ILE A 48 27.88 22.98 1.84
C ILE A 48 26.95 21.90 2.43
N TYR A 49 27.20 21.48 3.68
CA TYR A 49 26.36 20.49 4.35
C TYR A 49 24.90 20.94 4.46
N GLN A 50 24.67 22.22 4.75
CA GLN A 50 23.33 22.79 4.79
C GLN A 50 22.63 22.60 3.42
N LYS A 51 23.28 22.99 2.32
CA LYS A 51 22.69 22.87 0.97
C LYS A 51 22.36 21.41 0.61
N GLU A 52 23.24 20.48 0.97
CA GLU A 52 23.01 19.04 0.75
C GLU A 52 21.83 18.52 1.57
N LEU A 53 21.77 18.88 2.86
CA LEU A 53 20.68 18.48 3.76
C LEU A 53 19.34 19.09 3.34
N ASP A 54 19.31 20.37 2.98
CA ASP A 54 18.11 21.06 2.51
C ASP A 54 17.60 20.41 1.21
N SER A 55 18.49 20.14 0.25
CA SER A 55 18.14 19.46 -1.00
C SER A 55 17.58 18.04 -0.76
N LYS A 56 18.18 17.30 0.18
CA LYS A 56 17.71 15.98 0.60
C LYS A 56 16.34 16.05 1.28
N HIS A 57 16.13 17.04 2.14
CA HIS A 57 14.86 17.24 2.84
C HIS A 57 13.74 17.64 1.87
N ASP A 58 14.01 18.58 0.95
CA ASP A 58 13.06 18.99 -0.07
C ASP A 58 12.61 17.80 -0.94
N LYS A 59 13.55 16.93 -1.33
CA LYS A 59 13.23 15.69 -2.05
C LYS A 59 12.37 14.76 -1.21
N TYR A 60 12.73 14.54 0.05
CA TYR A 60 11.96 13.71 0.97
C TYR A 60 10.50 14.20 1.08
N GLU A 61 10.30 15.51 1.26
CA GLU A 61 8.97 16.11 1.34
C GLU A 61 8.16 15.99 0.04
N ARG A 62 8.81 16.08 -1.13
CA ARG A 62 8.15 15.82 -2.42
C ARG A 62 7.66 14.37 -2.50
N ILE A 63 8.48 13.40 -2.09
CA ILE A 63 8.12 11.99 -2.09
C ILE A 63 7.00 11.71 -1.09
N VAL A 64 7.03 12.30 0.12
CA VAL A 64 5.96 12.17 1.12
C VAL A 64 4.62 12.65 0.57
N LYS A 65 4.60 13.78 -0.15
CA LYS A 65 3.37 14.30 -0.79
C LYS A 65 2.82 13.32 -1.81
N LEU A 66 3.68 12.82 -2.72
CA LEU A 66 3.28 11.80 -3.70
C LEU A 66 2.77 10.52 -3.02
N SER A 67 3.45 10.05 -1.98
CA SER A 67 3.01 8.88 -1.19
C SER A 67 1.65 9.10 -0.56
N ARG A 68 1.38 10.32 -0.06
CA ARG A 68 0.09 10.64 0.55
C ARG A 68 -1.04 10.60 -0.47
N ASP A 69 -0.79 11.13 -1.68
CA ASP A 69 -1.76 11.09 -2.77
C ASP A 69 -2.04 9.64 -3.20
N ILE A 70 -1.01 8.78 -3.27
CA ILE A 70 -1.17 7.34 -3.52
C ILE A 70 -2.05 6.70 -2.45
N THR A 71 -1.76 6.94 -1.17
CA THR A 71 -2.58 6.39 -0.07
C THR A 71 -4.04 6.82 -0.21
N ILE A 72 -4.30 8.08 -0.54
CA ILE A 72 -5.68 8.59 -0.67
C ILE A 72 -6.41 7.91 -1.83
N GLU A 73 -5.78 7.79 -3.00
CA GLU A 73 -6.42 7.14 -4.14
C GLU A 73 -6.57 5.64 -3.97
N SER A 74 -5.58 4.94 -3.41
CA SER A 74 -5.71 3.52 -3.06
C SER A 74 -6.91 3.28 -2.14
N LYS A 75 -7.10 4.11 -1.11
CA LYS A 75 -8.31 4.03 -0.25
C LYS A 75 -9.59 4.24 -1.03
N ARG A 76 -9.63 5.22 -1.92
CA ARG A 76 -10.82 5.48 -2.76
C ARG A 76 -11.15 4.28 -3.64
N ILE A 77 -10.14 3.58 -4.16
CA ILE A 77 -10.31 2.34 -4.92
C ILE A 77 -10.85 1.22 -4.02
N ILE A 78 -10.31 1.03 -2.82
CA ILE A 78 -10.82 0.05 -1.85
C ILE A 78 -12.29 0.32 -1.53
N PHE A 79 -12.65 1.58 -1.24
CA PHE A 79 -14.05 1.97 -1.01
C PHE A 79 -14.93 1.78 -2.24
N LEU A 80 -14.40 1.98 -3.44
CA LEU A 80 -15.11 1.73 -4.70
C LEU A 80 -15.41 0.23 -4.85
N LEU A 81 -14.42 -0.64 -4.60
CA LEU A 81 -14.57 -2.10 -4.68
C LEU A 81 -15.60 -2.64 -3.67
N HIS A 82 -15.68 -2.05 -2.47
CA HIS A 82 -16.72 -2.40 -1.48
C HIS A 82 -18.16 -2.05 -1.91
N ARG A 83 -18.35 -1.27 -2.99
CA ARG A 83 -19.69 -0.96 -3.53
C ARG A 83 -20.23 -2.06 -4.44
N ILE A 84 -19.44 -3.08 -4.73
CA ILE A 84 -19.90 -4.22 -5.53
C ILE A 84 -20.93 -4.98 -4.70
N THR A 85 -22.17 -4.99 -5.18
CA THR A 85 -23.32 -5.66 -4.53
C THR A 85 -23.94 -6.61 -5.55
N GLY A 86 -23.27 -7.74 -5.76
CA GLY A 86 -23.64 -8.74 -6.76
C GLY A 86 -23.15 -8.43 -8.18
N ASP A 87 -23.66 -9.18 -9.16
CA ASP A 87 -23.13 -9.18 -10.53
C ASP A 87 -23.55 -8.00 -11.40
N SER A 88 -24.60 -7.26 -11.01
CA SER A 88 -25.19 -6.20 -11.84
C SER A 88 -24.24 -5.01 -12.07
N ASN A 89 -23.46 -4.63 -11.06
CA ASN A 89 -22.52 -3.51 -11.13
C ASN A 89 -21.04 -3.92 -11.08
N LYS A 90 -20.74 -5.23 -10.92
CA LYS A 90 -19.38 -5.73 -10.76
C LYS A 90 -18.46 -5.32 -11.91
N SER A 91 -18.87 -5.54 -13.15
CA SER A 91 -18.03 -5.26 -14.33
C SER A 91 -17.67 -3.78 -14.48
N GLU A 92 -18.63 -2.88 -14.26
CA GLU A 92 -18.42 -1.42 -14.37
C GLU A 92 -17.48 -0.91 -13.27
N VAL A 93 -17.70 -1.37 -12.03
CA VAL A 93 -16.88 -0.98 -10.88
C VAL A 93 -15.44 -1.49 -11.03
N ILE A 94 -15.25 -2.72 -11.53
CA ILE A 94 -13.92 -3.28 -11.80
C ILE A 94 -13.20 -2.49 -12.90
N LEU A 95 -13.91 -2.10 -13.97
CA LEU A 95 -13.30 -1.27 -15.01
C LEU A 95 -12.86 0.10 -14.46
N GLU A 96 -13.72 0.77 -13.68
CA GLU A 96 -13.39 2.05 -13.05
C GLU A 96 -12.20 1.92 -12.07
N ALA A 97 -12.16 0.85 -11.28
CA ALA A 97 -11.05 0.57 -10.36
C ALA A 97 -9.73 0.34 -11.13
N SER A 98 -9.78 -0.40 -12.24
CA SER A 98 -8.63 -0.63 -13.12
C SER A 98 -8.06 0.69 -13.66
N ASP A 99 -8.90 1.57 -14.17
CA ASP A 99 -8.47 2.88 -14.70
C ASP A 99 -7.81 3.74 -13.62
N LYS A 100 -8.35 3.73 -12.40
CA LYS A 100 -7.75 4.44 -11.25
C LYS A 100 -6.42 3.85 -10.83
N LEU A 101 -6.26 2.52 -10.84
CA LEU A 101 -4.98 1.87 -10.56
C LEU A 101 -3.92 2.27 -11.59
N VAL A 102 -4.26 2.29 -12.88
CA VAL A 102 -3.37 2.77 -13.95
C VAL A 102 -3.02 4.24 -13.75
N ASN A 103 -3.96 5.07 -13.30
CA ASN A 103 -3.69 6.48 -13.01
C ASN A 103 -2.64 6.66 -11.90
N ILE A 104 -2.76 5.91 -10.80
CA ILE A 104 -1.76 5.90 -9.72
C ILE A 104 -0.38 5.56 -10.26
N GLN A 105 -0.28 4.56 -11.14
CA GLN A 105 0.99 4.14 -11.74
C GLN A 105 1.61 5.25 -12.60
N VAL A 106 0.85 5.72 -13.59
CA VAL A 106 1.34 6.66 -14.60
C VAL A 106 1.62 8.04 -14.04
N ASN A 107 0.85 8.49 -13.04
CA ASN A 107 0.92 9.87 -12.56
C ASN A 107 1.60 10.03 -11.20
N LEU A 108 1.64 9.00 -10.35
CA LEU A 108 2.18 9.11 -8.99
C LEU A 108 3.43 8.25 -8.80
N LEU A 109 3.34 6.93 -9.05
CA LEU A 109 4.47 6.02 -8.86
C LEU A 109 5.62 6.33 -9.84
N SER A 110 5.32 6.71 -11.08
CA SER A 110 6.31 7.18 -12.06
C SER A 110 7.12 8.36 -11.55
N ARG A 111 6.49 9.33 -10.88
CA ARG A 111 7.15 10.51 -10.33
C ARG A 111 8.02 10.16 -9.13
N ILE A 112 7.60 9.20 -8.30
CA ILE A 112 8.44 8.67 -7.22
C ILE A 112 9.67 7.97 -7.83
N ALA A 113 9.50 7.16 -8.87
CA ALA A 113 10.61 6.53 -9.56
C ALA A 113 11.57 7.56 -10.17
N GLU A 114 11.06 8.61 -10.82
CA GLU A 114 11.84 9.74 -11.38
C GLU A 114 12.69 10.47 -10.31
N GLU A 115 12.14 10.71 -9.11
CA GLU A 115 12.87 11.37 -8.01
C GLU A 115 13.98 10.47 -7.41
N LEU A 116 13.86 9.15 -7.56
CA LEU A 116 14.75 8.14 -6.97
C LEU A 116 15.79 7.55 -7.92
N VAL A 117 15.78 7.89 -9.22
CA VAL A 117 16.66 7.27 -10.26
C VAL A 117 18.15 7.28 -9.89
N SER A 118 18.62 8.35 -9.26
CA SER A 118 20.03 8.56 -8.94
C SER A 118 20.33 8.47 -7.44
N GLU A 119 19.38 7.95 -6.65
CA GLU A 119 19.45 7.96 -5.20
C GLU A 119 19.45 6.54 -4.62
N ASP A 120 19.95 6.40 -3.40
CA ASP A 120 19.74 5.17 -2.64
C ASP A 120 18.30 5.12 -2.10
N ILE A 121 17.50 4.21 -2.67
CA ILE A 121 16.09 3.97 -2.33
C ILE A 121 15.91 3.74 -0.82
N CYS A 122 16.88 3.09 -0.15
CA CYS A 122 16.77 2.77 1.27
C CYS A 122 16.70 4.02 2.14
N CYS A 123 17.35 5.12 1.73
CA CYS A 123 17.32 6.39 2.45
C CYS A 123 15.94 7.07 2.44
N TYR A 124 15.12 6.76 1.41
CA TYR A 124 13.82 7.38 1.20
C TYR A 124 12.65 6.43 1.48
N ARG A 125 12.92 5.17 1.85
CA ARG A 125 11.88 4.13 2.10
C ARG A 125 10.73 4.64 2.97
N ASN A 126 11.06 5.33 4.06
CA ASN A 126 10.06 5.84 5.02
C ASN A 126 9.17 6.95 4.43
N ALA A 127 9.57 7.60 3.34
CA ALA A 127 8.77 8.62 2.68
C ALA A 127 7.60 8.04 1.88
N PHE A 128 7.73 6.80 1.37
CA PHE A 128 6.75 6.21 0.45
C PHE A 128 6.20 4.84 0.86
N THR A 129 6.73 4.23 1.94
CA THR A 129 6.26 2.94 2.49
C THR A 129 4.74 2.89 2.69
N ALA A 130 4.14 3.93 3.29
CA ALA A 130 2.71 3.97 3.55
C ALA A 130 1.86 4.00 2.26
N GLY A 131 2.29 4.75 1.24
CA GLY A 131 1.63 4.77 -0.06
C GLY A 131 1.75 3.42 -0.75
N LEU A 132 2.92 2.79 -0.65
CA LEU A 132 3.18 1.51 -1.31
C LEU A 132 2.39 0.36 -0.68
N GLN A 133 2.30 0.29 0.65
CA GLN A 133 1.49 -0.72 1.35
C GLN A 133 0.01 -0.61 0.98
N GLU A 134 -0.54 0.61 0.99
CA GLU A 134 -1.93 0.86 0.62
C GLU A 134 -2.20 0.55 -0.86
N TYR A 135 -1.23 0.81 -1.74
CA TYR A 135 -1.30 0.41 -3.14
C TYR A 135 -1.35 -1.11 -3.31
N VAL A 136 -0.48 -1.84 -2.60
CA VAL A 136 -0.50 -3.31 -2.60
C VAL A 136 -1.84 -3.83 -2.09
N GLU A 137 -2.37 -3.25 -1.02
CA GLU A 137 -3.68 -3.59 -0.47
C GLU A 137 -4.81 -3.40 -1.51
N ALA A 138 -4.83 -2.25 -2.19
CA ALA A 138 -5.81 -1.97 -3.23
C ALA A 138 -5.72 -2.94 -4.42
N VAL A 139 -4.50 -3.25 -4.88
CA VAL A 139 -4.28 -4.22 -5.98
C VAL A 139 -4.67 -5.64 -5.55
N ALA A 140 -4.31 -6.05 -4.33
CA ALA A 140 -4.69 -7.36 -3.81
C ALA A 140 -6.21 -7.50 -3.73
N PHE A 141 -6.90 -6.45 -3.25
CA PHE A 141 -8.35 -6.46 -3.19
C PHE A 141 -8.99 -6.46 -4.58
N PHE A 142 -8.45 -5.68 -5.53
CA PHE A 142 -8.91 -5.68 -6.92
C PHE A 142 -8.81 -7.08 -7.55
N VAL A 143 -7.65 -7.74 -7.41
CA VAL A 143 -7.43 -9.09 -7.97
C VAL A 143 -8.36 -10.11 -7.33
N TYR A 144 -8.55 -10.04 -6.02
CA TYR A 144 -9.49 -10.91 -5.31
C TYR A 144 -10.93 -10.71 -5.82
N MET A 145 -11.39 -9.47 -5.98
CA MET A 145 -12.74 -9.18 -6.50
C MET A 145 -12.95 -9.66 -7.94
N GLN A 146 -11.88 -9.72 -8.74
CA GLN A 146 -11.93 -10.17 -10.13
C GLN A 146 -11.84 -11.70 -10.27
N ARG A 147 -10.93 -12.34 -9.54
CA ARG A 147 -10.55 -13.76 -9.75
C ARG A 147 -10.77 -14.67 -8.54
N GLY A 148 -10.98 -14.11 -7.34
CA GLY A 148 -11.02 -14.88 -6.08
C GLY A 148 -9.64 -15.41 -5.65
N GLU A 149 -8.56 -14.84 -6.19
CA GLU A 149 -7.19 -15.32 -5.98
C GLU A 149 -6.33 -14.29 -5.24
N LEU A 150 -5.24 -14.76 -4.65
CA LEU A 150 -4.22 -13.90 -4.06
C LEU A 150 -3.25 -13.40 -5.13
N VAL A 151 -3.06 -12.09 -5.23
CA VAL A 151 -2.06 -11.51 -6.13
C VAL A 151 -0.65 -11.94 -5.72
N THR A 152 0.20 -12.27 -6.69
CA THR A 152 1.63 -12.53 -6.43
C THR A 152 2.45 -11.25 -6.59
N LYS A 153 3.61 -11.14 -5.89
CA LYS A 153 4.53 -10.01 -6.10
C LYS A 153 4.94 -9.90 -7.58
N GLN A 154 5.15 -11.03 -8.25
CA GLN A 154 5.54 -11.06 -9.67
C GLN A 154 4.45 -10.48 -10.56
N GLU A 155 3.19 -10.86 -10.34
CA GLU A 155 2.05 -10.25 -11.04
C GLU A 155 1.95 -8.75 -10.76
N LEU A 156 2.08 -8.33 -9.51
CA LEU A 156 2.08 -6.91 -9.15
C LEU A 156 3.19 -6.16 -9.90
N MET A 157 4.40 -6.71 -9.93
CA MET A 157 5.52 -6.09 -10.62
C MET A 157 5.32 -6.04 -12.15
N LYS A 158 4.73 -7.08 -12.74
CA LYS A 158 4.56 -7.21 -14.19
C LYS A 158 3.37 -6.41 -14.72
N GLU A 159 2.22 -6.54 -14.08
CA GLU A 159 0.94 -6.00 -14.56
C GLU A 159 0.71 -4.58 -14.02
N PHE A 160 1.35 -4.22 -12.89
CA PHE A 160 1.04 -2.98 -12.18
C PHE A 160 2.25 -2.06 -11.91
N MET A 161 3.49 -2.49 -12.12
CA MET A 161 4.69 -1.64 -11.90
C MET A 161 5.58 -1.50 -13.15
N LYS A 162 5.15 -1.99 -14.32
CA LYS A 162 5.79 -1.65 -15.59
C LYS A 162 5.44 -0.21 -15.96
N LEU A 163 6.26 0.74 -15.52
CA LEU A 163 6.09 2.15 -15.88
C LEU A 163 6.86 2.40 -17.17
N ARG A 164 6.16 2.82 -18.24
CA ARG A 164 6.82 3.26 -19.48
C ARG A 164 6.20 4.52 -20.05
N LYS A 165 7.08 5.30 -20.67
CA LYS A 165 7.04 6.70 -21.13
C LYS A 165 5.78 7.14 -21.93
N LEU A 166 4.58 7.00 -21.39
CA LEU A 166 3.40 7.66 -22.00
C LEU A 166 3.46 9.19 -21.83
N LYS A 167 4.31 9.69 -20.93
CA LYS A 167 4.48 11.13 -20.67
C LYS A 167 5.37 11.85 -21.69
N ASP A 168 6.33 11.15 -22.31
CA ASP A 168 7.27 11.75 -23.28
C ASP A 168 6.63 12.05 -24.65
N LYS A 169 5.42 11.55 -24.93
CA LYS A 169 4.69 11.82 -26.19
C LYS A 169 3.81 13.08 -26.17
N ASN A 170 3.60 13.70 -24.99
CA ASN A 170 2.76 14.89 -24.84
C ASN A 170 3.57 16.14 -24.43
N LEU A 171 4.75 16.31 -25.02
CA LEU A 171 5.41 17.62 -25.09
C LEU A 171 5.11 18.22 -26.48
N PRO A 172 4.58 19.46 -26.59
CA PRO A 172 4.29 20.06 -27.88
C PRO A 172 5.60 20.31 -28.63
N GLY A 173 5.90 19.44 -29.59
CA GLY A 173 7.04 19.61 -30.48
C GLY A 173 6.83 20.81 -31.39
N GLU A 174 7.78 21.74 -31.31
CA GLU A 174 7.98 22.80 -32.28
C GLU A 174 7.99 22.27 -33.72
N ASP A 175 7.13 22.89 -34.53
CA ASP A 175 7.34 23.29 -35.92
C ASP A 175 8.29 22.44 -36.78
N LYS A 176 7.74 21.47 -37.53
CA LYS A 176 8.30 21.04 -38.83
C LYS A 176 7.20 20.71 -39.82
N THR A 177 6.90 21.69 -40.67
CA THR A 177 6.67 21.59 -42.12
C THR A 177 6.13 20.27 -42.68
N VAL A 178 4.88 20.34 -43.12
CA VAL A 178 4.20 19.43 -44.05
C VAL A 178 5.02 19.22 -45.33
N PRO A 179 5.04 17.99 -45.88
CA PRO A 179 4.76 17.87 -47.31
C PRO A 179 3.57 16.95 -47.61
N LEU A 180 2.71 17.44 -48.49
CA LEU A 180 1.57 16.73 -49.07
C LEU A 180 2.01 15.56 -49.97
N PRO A 181 1.14 14.53 -50.14
CA PRO A 181 1.38 13.43 -51.05
C PRO A 181 0.84 13.73 -52.47
N LYS A 182 1.58 13.28 -53.50
CA LYS A 182 1.11 12.73 -54.79
C LYS A 182 2.30 12.64 -55.77
N GLU A 183 2.59 11.46 -56.31
CA GLU A 183 2.16 11.05 -57.66
C GLU A 183 2.73 9.67 -58.03
N VAL A 184 1.88 8.94 -58.76
CA VAL A 184 2.09 7.65 -59.39
C VAL A 184 2.99 7.80 -60.61
N LYS A 185 3.91 6.85 -60.84
CA LYS A 185 4.22 6.39 -62.21
C LYS A 185 4.81 4.98 -62.22
N SER A 186 4.33 4.29 -63.23
CA SER A 186 4.39 2.90 -63.69
C SER A 186 5.78 2.39 -64.10
N SER A 187 5.77 1.12 -64.55
CA SER A 187 6.74 0.36 -65.36
C SER A 187 7.88 -0.31 -64.60
N GLU A 188 8.35 -1.52 -64.88
CA GLU A 188 8.00 -2.60 -65.83
C GLU A 188 8.82 -3.84 -65.42
N ASN A 189 8.39 -5.00 -65.91
CA ASN A 189 8.97 -6.35 -65.88
C ASN A 189 10.52 -6.52 -65.77
N LEU A 190 10.99 -7.62 -65.15
CA LEU A 190 11.56 -8.80 -65.87
C LEU A 190 12.03 -9.94 -64.93
N GLU A 191 11.51 -11.12 -65.26
CA GLU A 191 12.00 -12.52 -65.19
C GLU A 191 13.32 -12.96 -64.50
N GLY A 192 13.20 -14.14 -63.84
CA GLY A 192 14.13 -15.28 -63.91
C GLY A 192 15.28 -15.31 -62.89
N SER A 193 15.83 -16.44 -62.43
CA SER A 193 15.55 -17.88 -62.48
C SER A 193 16.65 -18.56 -61.63
N SER A 194 16.43 -19.83 -61.21
CA SER A 194 17.44 -20.85 -60.82
C SER A 194 18.07 -20.72 -59.41
N SER A 195 17.80 -21.66 -58.47
CA SER A 195 18.50 -22.95 -58.18
C SER A 195 19.98 -22.73 -57.76
N THR A 196 20.59 -23.39 -56.76
CA THR A 196 20.46 -24.76 -56.22
C THR A 196 21.14 -24.82 -54.82
N GLN A 197 21.03 -25.98 -54.18
CA GLN A 197 21.42 -26.41 -52.81
C GLN A 197 22.92 -26.21 -52.45
N GLU A 198 23.26 -26.01 -51.16
CA GLU A 198 23.80 -27.04 -50.24
C GLU A 198 24.33 -26.45 -48.89
N THR A 199 23.91 -27.07 -47.78
CA THR A 199 24.58 -27.25 -46.46
C THR A 199 25.33 -26.11 -45.75
N ALA A 200 24.85 -25.76 -44.53
CA ALA A 200 25.58 -25.98 -43.26
C ALA A 200 24.73 -25.53 -42.05
N VAL A 201 24.56 -26.44 -41.10
CA VAL A 201 24.09 -26.21 -39.73
C VAL A 201 25.09 -25.35 -38.96
N ILE A 202 24.64 -24.27 -38.30
CA ILE A 202 25.05 -23.83 -36.96
C ILE A 202 23.87 -23.07 -36.35
N ASP A 203 23.42 -23.60 -35.22
CA ASP A 203 22.48 -23.03 -34.26
C ASP A 203 23.12 -21.80 -33.59
N VAL A 204 22.53 -20.62 -33.81
CA VAL A 204 22.60 -19.49 -32.87
C VAL A 204 21.20 -18.89 -32.82
N SER A 205 20.46 -19.30 -31.81
CA SER A 205 19.27 -18.61 -31.32
C SER A 205 19.70 -17.20 -30.88
N GLU A 206 19.54 -16.21 -31.75
CA GLU A 206 19.57 -14.80 -31.35
C GLU A 206 18.30 -14.52 -30.55
N GLU A 207 18.37 -14.78 -29.24
CA GLU A 207 17.59 -14.04 -28.26
C GLU A 207 18.01 -12.57 -28.37
N THR A 208 17.25 -11.79 -29.15
CA THR A 208 17.31 -10.33 -29.05
C THR A 208 16.77 -9.95 -27.67
N LYS A 209 17.68 -9.80 -26.71
CA LYS A 209 17.46 -9.09 -25.45
C LYS A 209 17.09 -7.65 -25.79
N GLU A 210 15.80 -7.36 -25.81
CA GLU A 210 15.33 -5.99 -25.66
C GLU A 210 15.65 -5.54 -24.22
N GLU A 211 16.80 -4.87 -24.05
CA GLU A 211 17.08 -4.08 -22.86
C GLU A 211 16.15 -2.86 -22.85
N GLU A 212 14.90 -3.06 -22.46
CA GLU A 212 13.97 -1.96 -22.20
C GLU A 212 14.27 -1.35 -20.83
N SER A 213 14.94 -0.19 -20.79
CA SER A 213 15.09 0.59 -19.55
C SER A 213 13.74 1.27 -19.19
N SER A 214 12.77 0.50 -18.74
CA SER A 214 11.58 1.02 -18.05
C SER A 214 11.97 1.47 -16.65
N LEU A 215 11.65 2.70 -16.27
CA LEU A 215 11.75 3.16 -14.89
C LEU A 215 10.82 2.28 -14.03
N ALA A 216 11.35 1.44 -13.16
CA ALA A 216 10.54 0.56 -12.31
C ALA A 216 10.86 0.84 -10.84
N LEU A 217 9.81 1.04 -10.03
CA LEU A 217 9.93 1.04 -8.58
C LEU A 217 9.75 -0.41 -8.10
N ASP A 218 10.83 -1.09 -7.70
CA ASP A 218 10.70 -2.42 -7.11
C ASP A 218 10.00 -2.32 -5.75
N VAL A 219 8.99 -3.15 -5.54
CA VAL A 219 8.28 -3.26 -4.26
C VAL A 219 9.05 -4.20 -3.35
N PRO A 220 9.65 -3.74 -2.24
CA PRO A 220 10.35 -4.64 -1.34
C PRO A 220 9.39 -5.74 -0.82
N PRO A 221 9.83 -6.99 -0.68
CA PRO A 221 8.97 -8.08 -0.19
C PRO A 221 8.29 -7.76 1.15
N THR A 222 8.96 -7.00 2.01
CA THR A 222 8.40 -6.54 3.29
C THR A 222 7.19 -5.62 3.12
N GLU A 223 7.25 -4.67 2.19
CA GLU A 223 6.13 -3.75 1.92
C GLU A 223 4.96 -4.50 1.29
N PHE A 224 5.25 -5.46 0.41
CA PHE A 224 4.24 -6.33 -0.18
C PHE A 224 3.50 -7.16 0.87
N ILE A 225 4.25 -7.84 1.75
CA ILE A 225 3.68 -8.67 2.82
C ILE A 225 2.87 -7.82 3.82
N LEU A 226 3.34 -6.60 4.14
CA LEU A 226 2.63 -5.68 5.01
C LEU A 226 1.32 -5.19 4.38
N GLY A 227 1.29 -4.88 3.08
CA GLY A 227 0.06 -4.53 2.37
C GLY A 227 -0.92 -5.69 2.27
N LEU A 228 -0.43 -6.91 2.03
CA LEU A 228 -1.26 -8.13 2.05
C LEU A 228 -1.90 -8.36 3.43
N ALA A 229 -1.19 -8.03 4.51
CA ALA A 229 -1.74 -8.18 5.84
C ALA A 229 -2.89 -7.20 6.10
N ASP A 230 -2.84 -5.96 5.59
CA ASP A 230 -3.95 -5.01 5.71
C ASP A 230 -5.16 -5.40 4.84
N PHE A 231 -4.90 -5.93 3.63
CA PHE A 231 -5.93 -6.47 2.73
C PHE A 231 -6.86 -7.50 3.41
N THR A 232 -6.34 -8.30 4.34
CA THR A 232 -7.16 -9.25 5.10
C THR A 232 -8.25 -8.58 5.96
N GLY A 233 -8.01 -7.34 6.40
CA GLY A 233 -9.01 -6.52 7.08
C GLY A 233 -10.13 -6.07 6.14
N GLU A 234 -9.81 -5.80 4.86
CA GLU A 234 -10.81 -5.47 3.85
C GLU A 234 -11.65 -6.70 3.47
N LEU A 235 -11.09 -7.90 3.45
CA LEU A 235 -11.86 -9.15 3.29
C LEU A 235 -12.86 -9.38 4.44
N MET A 236 -12.43 -9.13 5.69
CA MET A 236 -13.35 -9.20 6.82
C MET A 236 -14.51 -8.21 6.64
N ARG A 237 -14.24 -6.98 6.19
CA ARG A 237 -15.30 -6.00 5.90
C ARG A 237 -16.23 -6.46 4.78
N LEU A 238 -15.67 -7.03 3.71
CA LEU A 238 -16.44 -7.59 2.61
C LEU A 238 -17.41 -8.66 3.10
N CYS A 239 -16.94 -9.62 3.90
CA CYS A 239 -17.76 -10.68 4.49
C CYS A 239 -18.94 -10.13 5.32
N VAL A 240 -18.69 -9.10 6.15
CA VAL A 240 -19.74 -8.52 6.98
C VAL A 240 -20.77 -7.78 6.13
N ASN A 241 -20.31 -7.06 5.10
CA ASN A 241 -21.18 -6.32 4.19
C ASN A 241 -22.02 -7.25 3.31
N SER A 242 -21.47 -8.38 2.88
CA SER A 242 -22.19 -9.34 2.03
C SER A 242 -23.40 -9.94 2.75
N ILE A 243 -23.25 -10.27 4.03
CA ILE A 243 -24.35 -10.73 4.88
C ILE A 243 -25.40 -9.65 5.03
N GLY A 244 -24.98 -8.39 5.21
CA GLY A 244 -25.84 -7.20 5.19
C GLY A 244 -26.75 -7.14 3.97
N ASN A 245 -26.25 -7.62 2.82
CA ASN A 245 -26.94 -7.63 1.53
C ASN A 245 -27.68 -8.95 1.24
N GLY A 246 -27.66 -9.91 2.18
CA GLY A 246 -28.33 -11.20 2.04
C GLY A 246 -27.51 -12.28 1.31
N ASP A 247 -26.22 -12.07 1.09
CA ASP A 247 -25.31 -13.08 0.56
C ASP A 247 -24.70 -13.90 1.69
N PHE A 248 -25.09 -15.17 1.75
CA PHE A 248 -24.69 -16.13 2.77
C PHE A 248 -23.62 -17.13 2.29
N GLU A 249 -23.25 -17.11 1.01
CA GLU A 249 -22.24 -18.01 0.44
C GLU A 249 -20.85 -17.38 0.51
N LEU A 250 -20.73 -16.10 0.16
CA LEU A 250 -19.46 -15.37 0.18
C LEU A 250 -18.70 -15.43 1.53
N PRO A 251 -19.36 -15.38 2.71
CA PRO A 251 -18.66 -15.54 3.99
C PRO A 251 -17.81 -16.82 4.10
N PHE A 252 -18.30 -17.93 3.54
CA PHE A 252 -17.58 -19.21 3.56
C PHE A 252 -16.38 -19.20 2.60
N GLU A 253 -16.53 -18.57 1.43
CA GLU A 253 -15.39 -18.38 0.50
C GLU A 253 -14.31 -17.50 1.14
N VAL A 254 -14.71 -16.41 1.80
CA VAL A 254 -13.80 -15.47 2.46
C VAL A 254 -13.10 -16.13 3.64
N VAL A 255 -13.78 -16.95 4.46
CA VAL A 255 -13.14 -17.59 5.61
C VAL A 255 -12.08 -18.60 5.18
N ASP A 256 -12.35 -19.39 4.13
CA ASP A 256 -11.39 -20.38 3.63
C ASP A 256 -10.18 -19.71 2.99
N PHE A 257 -10.39 -18.59 2.30
CA PHE A 257 -9.30 -17.79 1.77
C PHE A 257 -8.45 -17.13 2.88
N LEU A 258 -9.09 -16.55 3.91
CA LEU A 258 -8.39 -15.97 5.06
C LEU A 258 -7.58 -17.00 5.86
N ARG A 259 -8.07 -18.24 6.00
CA ARG A 259 -7.34 -19.33 6.64
C ARG A 259 -6.04 -19.65 5.90
N GLN A 260 -6.11 -19.79 4.58
CA GLN A 260 -4.93 -20.05 3.75
C GLN A 260 -3.89 -18.93 3.88
N ILE A 261 -4.33 -17.68 3.87
CA ILE A 261 -3.44 -16.53 4.08
C ILE A 261 -2.82 -16.58 5.49
N PHE A 262 -3.64 -16.81 6.51
CA PHE A 262 -3.16 -16.88 7.89
C PHE A 262 -2.12 -17.99 8.09
N ASP A 263 -2.38 -19.19 7.56
CA ASP A 263 -1.42 -20.29 7.60
C ASP A 263 -0.10 -19.91 6.89
N GLY A 264 -0.19 -19.21 5.76
CA GLY A 264 0.97 -18.64 5.07
C GLY A 264 1.78 -17.67 5.96
N PHE A 265 1.12 -16.75 6.67
CA PHE A 265 1.80 -15.84 7.61
C PHE A 265 2.43 -16.58 8.80
N GLN A 266 1.81 -17.66 9.27
CA GLN A 266 2.33 -18.47 10.38
C GLN A 266 3.63 -19.20 10.00
N LEU A 267 3.83 -19.53 8.73
CA LEU A 267 5.08 -20.12 8.22
C LEU A 267 6.26 -19.14 8.26
N ILE A 268 6.01 -17.84 8.12
CA ILE A 268 7.06 -16.80 8.21
C ILE A 268 7.58 -16.69 9.65
N GLY A 269 6.70 -16.92 10.63
CA GLY A 269 7.04 -16.95 12.05
C GLY A 269 7.51 -15.60 12.61
N ASN A 270 8.33 -15.66 13.67
CA ASN A 270 8.72 -14.49 14.47
C ASN A 270 9.89 -13.68 13.89
N GLN A 271 10.48 -14.08 12.75
CA GLN A 271 11.60 -13.37 12.12
C GLN A 271 11.18 -12.06 11.41
N SER A 272 9.89 -11.79 11.35
CA SER A 272 9.28 -10.81 10.45
C SER A 272 9.25 -9.36 10.94
N GLY A 273 9.82 -9.08 12.13
CA GLY A 273 9.82 -7.76 12.74
C GLY A 273 8.53 -7.41 13.49
N ARG A 274 8.58 -6.34 14.31
CA ARG A 274 7.48 -5.95 15.21
C ARG A 274 6.20 -5.55 14.47
N GLU A 275 6.34 -4.90 13.33
CA GLU A 275 5.21 -4.41 12.55
C GLU A 275 4.40 -5.57 11.96
N LEU A 276 5.06 -6.54 11.33
CA LEU A 276 4.35 -7.69 10.80
C LEU A 276 3.71 -8.52 11.93
N ASN A 277 4.42 -8.73 13.04
CA ASN A 277 3.85 -9.44 14.20
C ASN A 277 2.57 -8.77 14.72
N ARG A 278 2.51 -7.43 14.71
CA ARG A 278 1.29 -6.69 15.06
C ARG A 278 0.19 -6.93 14.02
N LYS A 279 0.49 -6.88 12.72
CA LYS A 279 -0.50 -7.12 11.66
C LYS A 279 -1.02 -8.57 11.68
N VAL A 280 -0.16 -9.56 11.90
CA VAL A 280 -0.57 -10.97 12.07
C VAL A 280 -1.49 -11.15 13.28
N ARG A 281 -1.25 -10.42 14.38
CA ARG A 281 -2.18 -10.42 15.53
C ARG A 281 -3.56 -9.86 15.15
N VAL A 282 -3.59 -8.79 14.36
CA VAL A 282 -4.84 -8.19 13.85
C VAL A 282 -5.54 -9.14 12.89
N LEU A 283 -4.81 -9.76 11.95
CA LEU A 283 -5.32 -10.80 11.05
C LEU A 283 -5.97 -11.94 11.83
N ARG A 284 -5.34 -12.44 12.90
CA ARG A 284 -5.94 -13.49 13.75
C ARG A 284 -7.27 -13.05 14.36
N GLN A 285 -7.40 -11.78 14.75
CA GLN A 285 -8.66 -11.21 15.22
C GLN A 285 -9.70 -11.14 14.10
N SER A 286 -9.31 -10.64 12.92
CA SER A 286 -10.19 -10.57 11.74
C SER A 286 -10.69 -11.94 11.33
N LEU A 287 -9.82 -12.95 11.27
CA LEU A 287 -10.17 -14.33 10.99
C LEU A 287 -11.18 -14.87 12.00
N ARG A 288 -10.93 -14.69 13.30
CA ARG A 288 -11.88 -15.13 14.35
C ARG A 288 -13.25 -14.48 14.18
N LYS A 289 -13.31 -13.19 13.80
CA LYS A 289 -14.59 -12.50 13.53
C LYS A 289 -15.34 -13.16 12.37
N VAL A 290 -14.66 -13.44 11.26
CA VAL A 290 -15.25 -14.12 10.09
C VAL A 290 -15.66 -15.56 10.42
N GLU A 291 -14.86 -16.31 11.19
CA GLU A 291 -15.20 -17.67 11.62
C GLU A 291 -16.45 -17.71 12.50
N ASN A 292 -16.56 -16.78 13.46
CA ASN A 292 -17.74 -16.67 14.31
C ASN A 292 -19.00 -16.35 13.50
N VAL A 293 -18.86 -15.52 12.46
CA VAL A 293 -19.92 -15.20 11.53
C VAL A 293 -20.36 -16.48 10.79
N CYS A 294 -19.43 -17.22 10.18
CA CYS A 294 -19.73 -18.47 9.47
C CYS A 294 -20.34 -19.54 10.40
N TYR A 295 -19.83 -19.66 11.63
CA TYR A 295 -20.40 -20.54 12.65
C TYR A 295 -21.86 -20.19 12.96
N THR A 296 -22.15 -18.90 13.11
CA THR A 296 -23.52 -18.42 13.38
C THR A 296 -24.44 -18.72 12.20
N LEU A 297 -23.99 -18.51 10.96
CA LEU A 297 -24.73 -18.87 9.75
C LEU A 297 -25.02 -20.38 9.68
N GLN A 298 -24.00 -21.22 9.94
CA GLN A 298 -24.12 -22.67 9.82
C GLN A 298 -25.06 -23.27 10.88
N VAL A 299 -24.93 -22.85 12.15
CA VAL A 299 -25.72 -23.42 13.25
C VAL A 299 -27.12 -22.85 13.28
N ARG A 300 -27.29 -21.55 13.01
CA ARG A 300 -28.59 -20.86 13.20
C ARG A 300 -29.32 -20.54 11.91
N GLY A 301 -28.70 -20.72 10.75
CA GLY A 301 -29.35 -20.56 9.44
C GLY A 301 -30.50 -21.56 9.22
N SER A 302 -30.49 -22.69 9.92
CA SER A 302 -31.58 -23.68 9.90
C SER A 302 -32.69 -23.42 10.94
N GLU A 303 -32.44 -22.58 11.95
CA GLU A 303 -33.32 -22.41 13.12
C GLU A 303 -34.01 -21.03 13.17
N ILE A 304 -33.40 -19.99 12.61
CA ILE A 304 -33.84 -18.59 12.78
C ILE A 304 -34.16 -17.95 11.42
N PRO A 305 -35.30 -17.24 11.28
CA PRO A 305 -35.63 -16.45 10.10
C PRO A 305 -34.52 -15.45 9.73
N GLN A 306 -34.21 -15.34 8.43
CA GLN A 306 -33.08 -14.57 7.88
C GLN A 306 -32.95 -13.13 8.40
N HIS A 307 -34.07 -12.44 8.65
CA HIS A 307 -34.06 -11.06 9.15
C HIS A 307 -33.56 -10.93 10.61
N MET A 308 -33.79 -11.94 11.46
CA MET A 308 -33.28 -11.95 12.85
C MET A 308 -31.82 -12.39 12.93
N LEU A 309 -31.32 -13.09 11.91
CA LEU A 309 -29.94 -13.53 11.80
C LEU A 309 -28.97 -12.33 11.73
N LEU A 310 -29.35 -11.31 10.97
CA LEU A 310 -28.60 -10.06 10.81
C LEU A 310 -28.45 -9.29 12.13
N ASP A 311 -29.51 -9.19 12.92
CA ASP A 311 -29.48 -8.49 14.21
C ASP A 311 -28.61 -9.22 15.23
N MET A 312 -28.60 -10.56 15.21
CA MET A 312 -27.72 -11.38 16.05
C MET A 312 -26.25 -11.28 15.64
N ILE A 313 -25.95 -11.27 14.35
CA ILE A 313 -24.56 -11.10 13.88
C ILE A 313 -24.05 -9.72 14.30
N ARG A 314 -24.89 -8.67 14.20
CA ARG A 314 -24.57 -7.32 14.68
C ARG A 314 -24.43 -7.23 16.21
N SER A 315 -25.12 -8.06 16.99
CA SER A 315 -24.93 -8.11 18.45
C SER A 315 -23.64 -8.84 18.84
N THR A 316 -23.34 -9.96 18.17
CA THR A 316 -22.11 -10.74 18.38
C THR A 316 -20.86 -9.93 18.06
N GLN A 317 -20.94 -9.01 17.09
CA GLN A 317 -19.84 -8.07 16.80
C GLN A 317 -19.58 -7.07 17.92
N ARG A 318 -20.62 -6.60 18.63
CA ARG A 318 -20.47 -5.66 19.75
C ARG A 318 -19.84 -6.32 20.97
N GLU A 319 -20.24 -7.55 21.28
CA GLU A 319 -19.69 -8.30 22.42
C GLU A 319 -18.21 -8.68 22.23
N GLY A 320 -17.79 -8.91 20.98
CA GLY A 320 -16.39 -9.17 20.64
C GLY A 320 -15.44 -7.98 20.84
N GLU A 321 -15.96 -6.75 20.92
CA GLU A 321 -15.17 -5.54 21.16
C GLU A 321 -15.04 -5.21 22.64
N GLU A 322 -16.06 -5.52 23.46
CA GLU A 322 -16.04 -5.30 24.92
C GLU A 322 -15.25 -6.37 25.68
N GLY A 323 -15.21 -7.61 25.19
CA GLY A 323 -14.48 -8.70 25.84
C GLY A 323 -12.94 -8.59 25.80
N ILE A 324 -12.38 -7.66 25.01
CA ILE A 324 -10.94 -7.55 24.75
C ILE A 324 -10.29 -6.42 25.57
N VAL A 325 -11.07 -5.49 26.13
CA VAL A 325 -10.54 -4.44 27.03
C VAL A 325 -10.08 -5.01 28.38
N ASN A 326 -10.48 -6.24 28.73
CA ASN A 326 -10.21 -6.86 30.04
C ASN A 326 -9.07 -7.89 30.05
N THR A 327 -8.21 -7.91 29.03
CA THR A 327 -6.97 -8.71 29.07
C THR A 327 -5.76 -7.84 28.73
N GLU A 328 -5.38 -7.02 29.72
CA GLU A 328 -4.02 -6.48 29.87
C GLU A 328 -3.11 -7.53 30.54
#